data_AF-A0AAU7U7F1-F1
#
_entry.id   AF-A0AAU7U7F1-F1
#
_cell.length_a   1.000
_cell.length_b   1.000
_cell.length_c   1.000
_cell.angle_alpha   90.00
_cell.angle_beta   90.00
_cell.angle_gamma   90.00
#
_symmetry.space_group_name_H-M   'P 1'
#
loop_
_entity.id
_entity.type
_entity.pdbx_description
1 polymer ?
#
loop_
_entity_poly.entity_id
_entity_poly.type
_entity_poly.pdbx_seq_one_letter_code
_entity_poly.pdbx_strand_id
1 'polypeptide(L)'
;MKRLLLALPLLLAACAPAMSTTPTPAPGEVIVEVHSQVPGGSKLEPEHEAGVVGFADLTALLINQFRSPLPGYAAFHFPDEGNEEQGKGIELRSAKGEPVHVHMIWQAAQQEGKNTVQLVWDSRPVGGSLLAVRVTGTASDPSLNVRQVEDRYLNAFLNMEGVRLVASGR
;
A
#
# COMPACT_ATOMS: atom_id res chain seq x y z
N MET A 1 57.70 26.35 -34.16
CA MET A 1 56.72 26.54 -33.06
C MET A 1 55.43 25.82 -33.47
N LYS A 2 55.12 24.62 -32.95
CA LYS A 2 54.04 24.30 -31.97
C LYS A 2 52.75 25.13 -32.24
N ARG A 3 51.55 24.61 -32.50
CA ARG A 3 50.78 23.53 -31.83
C ARG A 3 49.63 22.99 -32.70
N LEU A 4 49.33 21.68 -32.56
CA LEU A 4 48.04 21.03 -32.85
C LEU A 4 46.90 21.64 -32.01
N LEU A 5 45.67 21.66 -32.54
CA LEU A 5 44.40 21.40 -31.83
C LEU A 5 43.38 20.91 -32.88
N LEU A 6 43.19 19.61 -33.07
CA LEU A 6 42.22 18.71 -32.39
C LEU A 6 40.75 19.11 -32.60
N ALA A 7 40.08 18.27 -33.40
CA ALA A 7 38.63 18.17 -33.52
C ALA A 7 37.98 17.83 -32.17
N LEU A 8 36.83 18.43 -31.90
CA LEU A 8 35.89 17.97 -30.88
C LEU A 8 34.51 17.85 -31.55
N PRO A 9 33.97 16.65 -31.77
CA PRO A 9 32.56 16.50 -32.06
C PRO A 9 31.80 16.79 -30.76
N LEU A 10 31.00 17.85 -30.77
CA LEU A 10 30.03 18.14 -29.73
C LEU A 10 29.04 16.98 -29.66
N LEU A 11 29.21 16.15 -28.63
CA LEU A 11 28.24 15.17 -28.14
C LEU A 11 26.92 15.89 -27.86
N LEU A 12 25.99 15.84 -28.82
CA LEU A 12 24.57 16.09 -28.57
C LEU A 12 23.97 14.86 -27.86
N ALA A 13 24.38 14.67 -26.61
CA ALA A 13 23.65 13.85 -25.65
C ALA A 13 22.91 14.83 -24.72
N ALA A 14 21.74 15.30 -25.15
CA ALA A 14 20.90 16.13 -24.30
C ALA A 14 19.43 15.74 -24.48
N CYS A 15 18.81 15.46 -23.33
CA CYS A 15 17.38 15.26 -23.10
C CYS A 15 16.78 13.90 -23.50
N ALA A 16 17.36 12.80 -22.99
CA ALA A 16 16.48 11.76 -22.48
C ALA A 16 15.91 12.28 -21.14
N PRO A 17 14.58 12.30 -20.92
CA PRO A 17 14.05 12.56 -19.59
C PRO A 17 14.71 11.54 -18.65
N ALA A 18 15.30 12.03 -17.56
CA ALA A 18 15.81 11.16 -16.51
C ALA A 18 14.71 10.14 -16.21
N MET A 19 14.98 8.86 -16.43
CA MET A 19 14.09 7.79 -15.98
C MET A 19 13.82 8.10 -14.51
N SER A 20 12.60 8.52 -14.18
CA SER A 20 12.18 8.71 -12.80
C SER A 20 12.46 7.39 -12.12
N THR A 21 13.49 7.34 -11.29
CA THR A 21 13.89 6.13 -10.60
C THR A 21 12.67 5.65 -9.84
N THR A 22 12.10 4.53 -10.27
CA THR A 22 11.01 3.88 -9.55
C THR A 22 11.46 3.78 -8.09
N PRO A 23 10.64 4.23 -7.12
CA PRO A 23 11.04 4.19 -5.72
C PRO A 23 11.43 2.76 -5.35
N THR A 24 12.47 2.60 -4.54
CA THR A 24 12.88 1.27 -4.09
C THR A 24 11.97 0.84 -2.94
N PRO A 25 11.28 -0.30 -3.02
CA PRO A 25 10.40 -0.75 -1.95
C PRO A 25 11.21 -1.12 -0.72
N ALA A 26 10.71 -0.76 0.46
CA ALA A 26 11.25 -1.27 1.72
C ALA A 26 10.96 -2.78 1.89
N PRO A 27 11.66 -3.50 2.79
CA PRO A 27 11.33 -4.90 3.07
C PRO A 27 9.87 -5.08 3.49
N GLY A 28 9.18 -6.04 2.88
CA GLY A 28 7.76 -6.30 3.15
C GLY A 28 6.78 -5.32 2.48
N GLU A 29 7.28 -4.34 1.72
CA GLU A 29 6.49 -3.32 1.03
C GLU A 29 6.33 -3.68 -0.45
N VAL A 30 5.19 -3.33 -1.02
CA VAL A 30 4.98 -3.27 -2.47
C VAL A 30 4.77 -1.82 -2.89
N ILE A 31 5.18 -1.50 -4.10
CA ILE A 31 4.85 -0.23 -4.74
C ILE A 31 3.89 -0.55 -5.87
N VAL A 32 2.75 0.10 -5.83
CA VAL A 32 1.71 0.00 -6.84
C VAL A 32 1.48 1.37 -7.47
N GLU A 33 1.04 1.35 -8.72
CA GLU A 33 0.39 2.49 -9.33
C GLU A 33 -1.12 2.34 -9.10
N VAL A 34 -1.77 3.42 -8.67
CA VAL A 34 -3.21 3.45 -8.44
C VAL A 34 -3.88 4.47 -9.34
N HIS A 35 -5.04 4.10 -9.90
CA HIS A 35 -5.82 4.96 -10.77
C HIS A 35 -7.27 5.03 -10.30
N SER A 36 -7.77 6.26 -10.13
CA SER A 36 -9.18 6.47 -9.82
C SER A 36 -10.08 5.93 -10.92
N GLN A 37 -11.09 5.16 -10.52
CA GLN A 37 -12.16 4.68 -11.40
C GLN A 37 -13.31 5.70 -11.51
N VAL A 38 -13.18 6.90 -10.93
CA VAL A 38 -14.23 7.91 -10.94
C VAL A 38 -14.40 8.49 -12.34
N PRO A 39 -15.61 8.40 -12.95
CA PRO A 39 -15.88 9.01 -14.25
C PRO A 39 -15.65 10.52 -14.22
N GLY A 40 -14.82 11.02 -15.15
CA GLY A 40 -14.47 12.45 -15.23
C GLY A 40 -13.11 12.82 -14.61
N GLY A 41 -12.41 11.85 -14.01
CA GLY A 41 -11.08 12.04 -13.46
C GLY A 41 -11.04 12.84 -12.15
N SER A 42 -9.88 12.82 -11.50
CA SER A 42 -9.63 13.62 -10.29
C SER A 42 -9.13 15.02 -10.65
N LYS A 43 -9.44 15.99 -9.77
CA LYS A 43 -8.81 17.32 -9.78
C LYS A 43 -7.69 17.44 -8.75
N LEU A 44 -7.44 16.38 -7.99
CA LEU A 44 -6.34 16.32 -7.04
C LEU A 44 -5.02 16.17 -7.80
N GLU A 45 -3.95 16.67 -7.23
CA GLU A 45 -2.61 16.33 -7.70
C GLU A 45 -2.41 14.82 -7.62
N PRO A 46 -1.62 14.21 -8.54
CA PRO A 46 -1.53 12.75 -8.65
C PRO A 46 -1.19 12.04 -7.33
N GLU A 47 -0.33 12.64 -6.50
CA GLU A 47 0.09 12.05 -5.23
C GLU A 47 -1.01 12.11 -4.16
N HIS A 48 -1.78 13.20 -4.13
CA HIS A 48 -2.97 13.30 -3.28
C HIS A 48 -4.06 12.33 -3.74
N GLU A 49 -4.25 12.20 -5.05
CA GLU A 49 -5.16 11.21 -5.62
C GLU A 49 -4.73 9.79 -5.23
N ALA A 50 -3.45 9.46 -5.37
CA ALA A 50 -2.94 8.14 -5.03
C ALA A 50 -3.22 7.77 -3.57
N GLY A 51 -3.02 8.72 -2.64
CA GLY A 51 -3.35 8.51 -1.23
C GLY A 51 -4.84 8.28 -0.98
N VAL A 52 -5.71 9.07 -1.63
CA VAL A 52 -7.17 8.94 -1.45
C VAL A 52 -7.70 7.66 -2.07
N VAL A 53 -7.28 7.32 -3.30
CA VAL A 53 -7.67 6.09 -4.00
C VAL A 53 -7.16 4.87 -3.24
N GLY A 54 -5.89 4.87 -2.85
CA GLY A 54 -5.31 3.79 -2.05
C GLY A 54 -6.06 3.53 -0.74
N PHE A 55 -6.42 4.60 -0.02
CA PHE A 55 -7.24 4.48 1.19
C PHE A 55 -8.63 3.92 0.89
N ALA A 56 -9.29 4.38 -0.18
CA ALA A 56 -10.59 3.90 -0.59
C ALA A 56 -10.55 2.41 -0.96
N ASP A 57 -9.54 1.99 -1.73
CA ASP A 57 -9.38 0.61 -2.17
C ASP A 57 -9.11 -0.34 -0.99
N LEU A 58 -8.24 0.04 -0.06
CA LEU A 58 -8.01 -0.74 1.16
C LEU A 58 -9.28 -0.83 2.03
N THR A 59 -10.06 0.24 2.12
CA THR A 59 -11.35 0.21 2.84
C THR A 59 -12.40 -0.64 2.10
N ALA A 60 -12.41 -0.62 0.77
CA ALA A 60 -13.28 -1.49 -0.03
C ALA A 60 -12.88 -2.96 0.09
N LEU A 61 -11.58 -3.27 0.16
CA LEU A 61 -11.07 -4.60 0.46
C LEU A 61 -11.67 -5.12 1.76
N LEU A 62 -11.68 -4.31 2.83
CA LEU A 62 -12.32 -4.65 4.09
C LEU A 62 -13.79 -5.04 3.94
N ILE A 63 -14.58 -4.16 3.31
CA ILE A 63 -16.03 -4.34 3.17
C ILE A 63 -16.32 -5.63 2.39
N ASN A 64 -15.52 -5.93 1.37
CA ASN A 64 -15.66 -7.13 0.56
C ASN A 64 -15.19 -8.39 1.31
N GLN A 65 -14.10 -8.29 2.07
CA GLN A 65 -13.54 -9.39 2.86
C GLN A 65 -14.32 -9.68 4.14
N PHE A 66 -15.23 -8.80 4.55
CA PHE A 66 -16.25 -9.07 5.57
C PHE A 66 -17.04 -10.36 5.28
N ARG A 67 -17.08 -10.78 4.00
CA ARG A 67 -17.80 -11.98 3.54
C ARG A 67 -16.91 -13.21 3.34
N SER A 68 -15.59 -13.10 3.47
CA SER A 68 -14.66 -14.22 3.23
C SER A 68 -13.70 -14.39 4.41
N PRO A 69 -14.18 -14.91 5.56
CA PRO A 69 -13.34 -15.10 6.72
C PRO A 69 -12.24 -16.14 6.48
N LEU A 70 -11.21 -16.10 7.32
CA LEU A 70 -10.32 -17.25 7.51
C LEU A 70 -11.14 -18.41 8.11
N PRO A 71 -10.91 -19.67 7.72
CA PRO A 71 -11.64 -20.81 8.27
C PRO A 71 -11.58 -20.85 9.80
N GLY A 72 -12.74 -20.90 10.47
CA GLY A 72 -12.84 -20.90 11.94
C GLY A 72 -12.74 -19.53 12.62
N TYR A 73 -12.60 -18.45 11.84
CA TYR A 73 -12.55 -17.08 12.34
C TYR A 73 -13.78 -16.29 11.91
N ALA A 74 -14.14 -15.29 12.72
CA ALA A 74 -15.12 -14.29 12.34
C ALA A 74 -14.59 -13.41 11.19
N ALA A 75 -15.49 -12.60 10.62
CA ALA A 75 -15.10 -11.58 9.66
C ALA A 75 -14.12 -10.58 10.28
N PHE A 76 -13.20 -10.06 9.46
CA PHE A 76 -12.32 -8.98 9.87
C PHE A 76 -13.14 -7.71 10.17
N HIS A 77 -12.81 -7.06 11.27
CA HIS A 77 -13.43 -5.80 11.72
C HIS A 77 -12.34 -4.88 12.27
N PHE A 78 -12.66 -3.59 12.42
CA PHE A 78 -11.81 -2.68 13.18
C PHE A 78 -11.84 -3.05 14.66
N PRO A 79 -10.71 -2.95 15.39
CA PRO A 79 -10.71 -3.13 16.83
C PRO A 79 -11.66 -2.14 17.50
N ASP A 80 -12.32 -2.59 18.58
CA ASP A 80 -13.25 -1.76 19.34
C ASP A 80 -12.50 -0.56 19.96
N GLU A 81 -13.02 0.64 19.71
CA GLU A 81 -12.43 1.88 20.26
C GLU A 81 -12.54 1.86 21.79
N GLY A 82 -11.40 1.82 22.49
CA GLY A 82 -11.34 1.83 23.96
C GLY A 82 -10.40 0.81 24.60
N ASN A 83 -9.85 -0.12 23.82
CA ASN A 83 -8.77 -1.00 24.26
C ASN A 83 -7.41 -0.45 23.79
N GLU A 84 -6.68 0.24 24.68
CA GLU A 84 -5.39 0.87 24.35
C GLU A 84 -4.36 -0.11 23.79
N GLU A 85 -4.46 -1.40 24.16
CA GLU A 85 -3.58 -2.47 23.66
C GLU A 85 -3.84 -2.84 22.18
N GLN A 86 -5.02 -2.50 21.63
CA GLN A 86 -5.42 -2.90 20.27
C GLN A 86 -5.20 -1.80 19.21
N GLY A 87 -4.88 -0.58 19.64
CA GLY A 87 -4.68 0.59 18.75
C GLY A 87 -5.98 1.14 18.15
N LYS A 88 -5.92 2.28 17.45
CA LYS A 88 -7.09 2.80 16.72
C LYS A 88 -7.21 2.07 15.39
N GLY A 89 -8.43 1.66 15.01
CA GLY A 89 -8.68 0.87 13.80
C GLY A 89 -8.26 1.55 12.49
N ILE A 90 -8.38 2.88 12.42
CA ILE A 90 -7.86 3.70 11.31
C ILE A 90 -7.17 4.93 11.90
N GLU A 91 -5.95 5.19 11.45
CA GLU A 91 -5.18 6.39 11.77
C GLU A 91 -4.69 7.08 10.50
N LEU A 92 -5.06 8.34 10.33
CA LEU A 92 -4.43 9.21 9.35
C LEU A 92 -3.06 9.65 9.90
N ARG A 93 -1.99 9.23 9.25
CA ARG A 93 -0.60 9.54 9.62
C ARG A 93 -0.08 10.82 8.95
N SER A 94 -0.72 11.27 7.88
CA SER A 94 -0.31 12.48 7.17
C SER A 94 -0.70 13.76 7.91
N ALA A 95 0.12 14.80 7.75
CA ALA A 95 -0.20 16.14 8.24
C ALA A 95 -1.33 16.77 7.40
N LYS A 96 -1.99 17.79 7.95
CA LYS A 96 -3.06 18.49 7.25
C LYS A 96 -2.55 19.11 5.93
N GLY A 97 -3.15 18.71 4.82
CA GLY A 97 -2.80 19.20 3.47
C GLY A 97 -1.78 18.32 2.74
N GLU A 98 -1.14 17.38 3.42
CA GLU A 98 -0.24 16.40 2.80
C GLU A 98 -1.03 15.25 2.15
N PRO A 99 -0.44 14.56 1.16
CA PRO A 99 -1.02 13.34 0.60
C PRO A 99 -1.40 12.33 1.70
N VAL A 100 -2.52 11.64 1.50
CA VAL A 100 -3.11 10.76 2.52
C VAL A 100 -2.21 9.56 2.80
N HIS A 101 -1.67 9.48 4.02
CA HIS A 101 -0.97 8.31 4.55
C HIS A 101 -1.84 7.70 5.64
N VAL A 102 -2.20 6.43 5.49
CA VAL A 102 -3.07 5.72 6.43
C VAL A 102 -2.37 4.52 7.05
N HIS A 103 -2.68 4.31 8.32
CA HIS A 103 -2.39 3.12 9.08
C HIS A 103 -3.72 2.50 9.52
N MET A 104 -3.95 1.23 9.22
CA MET A 104 -5.20 0.56 9.54
C MET A 104 -4.94 -0.77 10.21
N ILE A 105 -5.72 -1.06 11.25
CA ILE A 105 -5.67 -2.30 12.00
C ILE A 105 -6.99 -3.02 11.82
N TRP A 106 -6.94 -4.23 11.28
CA TRP A 106 -8.11 -5.10 11.16
C TRP A 106 -7.85 -6.35 11.97
N GLN A 107 -8.87 -6.85 12.67
CA GLN A 107 -8.75 -8.06 13.46
C GLN A 107 -9.90 -9.02 13.19
N ALA A 108 -9.62 -10.31 13.36
CA ALA A 108 -10.61 -11.38 13.36
C ALA A 108 -10.40 -12.24 14.61
N ALA A 109 -11.49 -12.54 15.32
CA ALA A 109 -11.49 -13.45 16.45
C ALA A 109 -11.92 -14.85 16.01
N GLN A 110 -11.33 -15.88 16.62
CA GLN A 110 -11.76 -17.26 16.41
C GLN A 110 -13.19 -17.45 16.93
N GLN A 111 -14.04 -18.15 16.19
CA GLN A 111 -15.46 -18.27 16.53
C GLN A 111 -15.70 -19.08 17.83
N GLU A 112 -14.91 -20.13 18.04
CA GLU A 112 -15.05 -21.06 19.18
C GLU A 112 -13.90 -20.96 20.18
N GLY A 113 -13.09 -19.89 20.12
CA GLY A 113 -11.86 -19.78 20.91
C GLY A 113 -11.49 -18.36 21.30
N LYS A 114 -10.28 -18.22 21.86
CA LYS A 114 -9.70 -16.93 22.29
C LYS A 114 -8.66 -16.39 21.33
N ASN A 115 -8.36 -17.13 20.26
CA ASN A 115 -7.35 -16.74 19.31
C ASN A 115 -7.84 -15.57 18.45
N THR A 116 -6.90 -14.77 18.00
CA THR A 116 -7.08 -13.57 17.22
C THR A 116 -6.05 -13.54 16.10
N VAL A 117 -6.44 -12.94 14.98
CA VAL A 117 -5.55 -12.58 13.88
C VAL A 117 -5.70 -11.08 13.67
N GLN A 118 -4.59 -10.38 13.59
CA GLN A 118 -4.55 -8.96 13.30
C GLN A 118 -3.76 -8.73 12.01
N LEU A 119 -4.28 -7.86 11.16
CA LEU A 119 -3.61 -7.37 9.96
C LEU A 119 -3.45 -5.87 10.08
N VAL A 120 -2.21 -5.43 9.95
CA VAL A 120 -1.82 -4.03 10.00
C VAL A 120 -1.45 -3.61 8.59
N TRP A 121 -2.19 -2.64 8.06
CA TRP A 121 -1.97 -2.04 6.76
C TRP A 121 -1.35 -0.66 6.92
N ASP A 122 -0.28 -0.40 6.18
CA ASP A 122 0.32 0.92 6.05
C ASP A 122 0.35 1.29 4.57
N SER A 123 -0.17 2.47 4.23
CA SER A 123 -0.29 2.94 2.85
C SER A 123 0.11 4.40 2.73
N ARG A 124 1.13 4.66 1.91
CA ARG A 124 1.82 5.95 1.80
C ARG A 124 2.06 6.30 0.32
N PRO A 125 1.68 7.49 -0.14
CA PRO A 125 2.09 7.99 -1.45
C PRO A 125 3.60 8.14 -1.55
N VAL A 126 4.17 7.82 -2.70
CA VAL A 126 5.63 7.87 -2.95
C VAL A 126 5.98 8.63 -4.23
N GLY A 127 5.17 9.64 -4.55
CA GLY A 127 5.30 10.48 -5.74
C GLY A 127 4.44 10.02 -6.93
N GLY A 128 3.86 10.98 -7.65
CA GLY A 128 3.01 10.71 -8.81
C GLY A 128 1.80 9.85 -8.45
N SER A 129 1.43 8.89 -9.29
CA SER A 129 0.36 7.91 -9.06
C SER A 129 0.78 6.71 -8.19
N LEU A 130 1.97 6.77 -7.56
CA LEU A 130 2.55 5.63 -6.86
C LEU A 130 2.20 5.62 -5.38
N LEU A 131 1.87 4.42 -4.90
CA LEU A 131 1.53 4.12 -3.53
C LEU A 131 2.40 2.97 -3.01
N ALA A 132 3.08 3.20 -1.90
CA ALA A 132 3.73 2.16 -1.13
C ALA A 132 2.72 1.55 -0.17
N VAL A 133 2.61 0.22 -0.18
CA VAL A 133 1.67 -0.54 0.67
C VAL A 133 2.43 -1.65 1.39
N ARG A 134 2.17 -1.78 2.70
CA ARG A 134 2.67 -2.87 3.53
C ARG A 134 1.53 -3.51 4.29
N VAL A 135 1.52 -4.84 4.35
CA VAL A 135 0.66 -5.61 5.25
C VAL A 135 1.52 -6.45 6.18
N THR A 136 1.25 -6.35 7.48
CA THR A 136 1.90 -7.14 8.52
C THR A 136 0.84 -7.85 9.33
N GLY A 137 0.95 -9.16 9.45
CA GLY A 137 0.04 -9.98 10.24
C GLY A 137 0.64 -10.35 11.58
N THR A 138 -0.24 -10.53 12.57
CA THR A 138 0.06 -11.25 13.82
C THR A 138 -1.10 -12.18 14.13
N ALA A 139 -0.81 -13.31 14.78
CA ALA A 139 -1.84 -14.22 15.26
C ALA A 139 -1.46 -14.74 16.64
N SER A 140 -2.45 -14.86 17.53
CA SER A 140 -2.27 -15.57 18.80
C SER A 140 -2.42 -17.09 18.66
N ASP A 141 -2.94 -17.56 17.53
CA ASP A 141 -2.94 -18.98 17.16
C ASP A 141 -1.61 -19.39 16.54
N PRO A 142 -0.80 -20.25 17.20
CA PRO A 142 0.48 -20.69 16.65
C PRO A 142 0.33 -21.63 15.44
N SER A 143 -0.86 -22.18 15.19
CA SER A 143 -1.12 -23.03 14.02
C SER A 143 -1.38 -22.25 12.74
N LEU A 144 -1.65 -20.95 12.84
CA LEU A 144 -1.88 -20.10 11.68
C LEU A 144 -0.57 -19.70 10.98
N ASN A 145 -0.54 -19.93 9.68
CA ASN A 145 0.50 -19.38 8.81
C ASN A 145 0.19 -17.91 8.50
N VAL A 146 0.69 -17.02 9.35
CA VAL A 146 0.48 -15.57 9.22
C VAL A 146 0.92 -15.03 7.86
N ARG A 147 2.04 -15.52 7.30
CA ARG A 147 2.51 -15.09 5.98
C ARG A 147 1.50 -15.42 4.88
N GLN A 148 0.86 -16.59 4.95
CA GLN A 148 -0.19 -16.97 4.00
C GLN A 148 -1.43 -16.05 4.12
N VAL A 149 -1.74 -15.60 5.34
CA VAL A 149 -2.82 -14.63 5.58
C VAL A 149 -2.46 -13.29 4.93
N GLU A 150 -1.27 -12.76 5.20
CA GLU A 150 -0.76 -11.54 4.57
C GLU A 150 -0.80 -11.62 3.04
N ASP A 151 -0.30 -12.72 2.46
CA ASP A 151 -0.27 -12.94 1.01
C ASP A 151 -1.67 -13.01 0.42
N ARG A 152 -2.62 -13.67 1.10
CA ARG A 152 -4.02 -13.73 0.64
C ARG A 152 -4.61 -12.33 0.50
N TYR A 153 -4.47 -11.49 1.51
CA TYR A 153 -5.09 -10.17 1.48
C TYR A 153 -4.31 -9.16 0.63
N LEU A 154 -2.98 -9.26 0.59
CA LEU A 154 -2.19 -8.47 -0.36
C LEU A 154 -2.56 -8.81 -1.80
N ASN A 155 -2.65 -10.09 -2.14
CA ASN A 155 -3.07 -10.50 -3.48
C ASN A 155 -4.49 -10.02 -3.79
N ALA A 156 -5.40 -10.02 -2.83
CA ALA A 156 -6.73 -9.48 -3.03
C ALA A 156 -6.68 -7.97 -3.37
N PHE A 157 -5.86 -7.18 -2.65
CA PHE A 157 -5.61 -5.77 -2.97
C PHE A 157 -5.00 -5.59 -4.37
N LEU A 158 -3.96 -6.34 -4.70
CA LEU A 158 -3.25 -6.25 -5.98
C LEU A 158 -4.11 -6.65 -7.19
N ASN A 159 -5.21 -7.37 -6.98
CA ASN A 159 -6.16 -7.74 -8.03
C ASN A 159 -7.37 -6.80 -8.11
N MET A 160 -7.40 -5.70 -7.34
CA MET A 160 -8.44 -4.67 -7.47
C MET A 160 -8.29 -3.91 -8.79
N GLU A 161 -9.42 -3.56 -9.40
CA GLU A 161 -9.42 -2.74 -10.60
C GLU A 161 -8.76 -1.38 -10.32
N GLY A 162 -7.85 -0.94 -11.20
CA GLY A 162 -7.11 0.30 -11.03
C GLY A 162 -5.81 0.19 -10.22
N VAL A 163 -5.48 -0.99 -9.68
CA VAL A 163 -4.22 -1.26 -8.99
C VAL A 163 -3.26 -2.00 -9.91
N ARG A 164 -2.04 -1.49 -10.07
CA ARG A 164 -0.98 -2.13 -10.88
C ARG A 164 0.30 -2.26 -10.07
N LEU A 165 0.81 -3.49 -9.91
CA LEU A 165 2.10 -3.71 -9.26
C LEU A 165 3.24 -3.09 -10.09
N VAL A 166 4.09 -2.31 -9.43
CA VAL A 166 5.26 -1.65 -10.02
C VAL A 166 6.57 -2.25 -9.49
N ALA A 167 6.67 -2.47 -8.18
CA ALA A 167 7.81 -3.10 -7.54
C ALA A 167 7.39 -3.85 -6.28
N SER A 168 8.17 -4.86 -5.87
CA SER A 168 7.92 -5.64 -4.65
C SER A 168 9.23 -5.87 -3.90
N GLY A 169 9.20 -5.61 -2.59
CA GLY A 169 10.28 -5.93 -1.64
C GLY A 169 9.94 -7.11 -0.74
N ARG A 170 8.99 -7.97 -1.14
CA ARG A 170 8.59 -9.20 -0.42
C ARG A 170 9.35 -10.45 -0.86
#